data_AF-A0A8J5WF54-F1
#
_entry.id   AF-A0A8J5WF54-F1
#
_cell.length_a   1.000
_cell.length_b   1.000
_cell.length_c   1.000
_cell.angle_alpha   90.00
_cell.angle_beta   90.00
_cell.angle_gamma   90.00
#
_symmetry.space_group_name_H-M   'P 1'
#
loop_
_entity.id
_entity.type
_entity.pdbx_description
1 polymer ?
#
loop_
_entity_poly.entity_id
_entity_poly.type
_entity_poly.pdbx_seq_one_letter_code
_entity_poly.pdbx_strand_id
1 'polypeptide(L)'
;MSAVVCGKRASSFFEDLAHPADSPPAAKRARCGVSASPPPLTWPRTAANPAFVAALSAQFPSMSLEWIEKALEESGNDLDSAIKGLLNLNLESVANNRDPACEPLQVTTEVQLSAEDVSGGDGVSVPSESVPCSNNFPSNGSEWVELLVNEMTNASSINDAKARTSRVLEVFEKAVVSHVNVQAPHCFQEENAVLKGQIESLTRDKTILKRAFAIQLERQKDYDEKNQELQHLMQQVAQYQEQVRNMELNNYSLSMQLRQAQQSSSIPGRFNPDVF
;
A
#
# COMPACT_ATOMS: atom_id res chain seq x y z
N MET A 1 10.33 35.23 17.05
CA MET A 1 9.29 36.28 16.95
C MET A 1 9.44 36.86 15.55
N SER A 2 8.59 36.61 14.55
CA SER A 2 7.13 36.40 14.50
C SER A 2 6.31 37.69 14.48
N ALA A 3 6.27 38.31 13.31
CA ALA A 3 5.23 39.20 12.78
C ALA A 3 5.40 39.17 11.24
N VAL A 4 4.39 39.26 10.37
CA VAL A 4 2.98 39.66 10.50
C VAL A 4 2.06 38.60 9.88
N VAL A 5 0.80 38.50 10.33
CA VAL A 5 -0.23 37.59 9.78
C VAL A 5 -1.54 38.35 9.49
N CYS A 6 -2.09 38.12 8.29
CA CYS A 6 -3.46 38.36 7.79
C CYS A 6 -4.25 39.66 8.10
N GLY A 7 -4.57 40.40 7.03
CA GLY A 7 -5.94 40.87 6.73
C GLY A 7 -6.24 40.58 5.26
N LYS A 8 -7.28 39.83 4.84
CA LYS A 8 -8.75 39.88 5.03
C LYS A 8 -9.51 40.72 3.98
N ARG A 9 -10.17 39.99 3.07
CA ARG A 9 -11.31 40.34 2.20
C ARG A 9 -11.11 41.38 1.09
N ALA A 10 -11.44 40.98 -0.14
CA ALA A 10 -12.61 41.50 -0.86
C ALA A 10 -13.10 40.43 -1.85
N SER A 11 -14.40 40.42 -2.16
CA SER A 11 -15.02 39.47 -3.10
C SER A 11 -16.22 40.13 -3.79
N SER A 12 -16.10 40.39 -5.10
CA SER A 12 -17.18 40.90 -5.94
C SER A 12 -16.78 40.87 -7.41
N PHE A 13 -17.50 40.12 -8.25
CA PHE A 13 -18.05 40.59 -9.53
C PHE A 13 -18.81 39.46 -10.25
N PHE A 14 -20.11 39.34 -9.98
CA PHE A 14 -21.09 38.97 -10.98
C PHE A 14 -22.44 39.52 -10.54
N GLU A 15 -23.07 40.35 -11.38
CA GLU A 15 -24.37 40.96 -11.11
C GLU A 15 -25.09 41.14 -12.44
N ASP A 16 -26.20 40.40 -12.61
CA ASP A 16 -27.11 40.58 -13.74
C ASP A 16 -28.57 40.37 -13.29
N LEU A 17 -29.13 41.46 -12.78
CA LEU A 17 -30.54 41.90 -12.88
C LEU A 17 -31.68 40.88 -12.65
N ALA A 18 -32.24 40.88 -11.43
CA ALA A 18 -33.68 40.66 -11.21
C ALA A 18 -34.19 41.31 -9.90
N HIS A 19 -35.15 42.24 -10.02
CA HIS A 19 -35.86 42.95 -8.94
C HIS A 19 -37.28 43.35 -9.45
N PRO A 20 -38.24 43.75 -8.59
CA PRO A 20 -38.33 43.71 -7.12
C PRO A 20 -39.41 42.67 -6.67
N ALA A 21 -39.85 42.50 -5.42
CA ALA A 21 -39.73 43.23 -4.15
C ALA A 21 -39.68 42.20 -2.97
N ASP A 22 -39.83 42.49 -1.66
CA ASP A 22 -40.13 43.73 -0.92
C ASP A 22 -39.51 43.67 0.51
N SER A 23 -39.80 44.64 1.40
CA SER A 23 -39.15 44.83 2.71
C SER A 23 -40.17 44.95 3.90
N PRO A 24 -39.82 45.38 5.14
CA PRO A 24 -40.03 44.55 6.34
C PRO A 24 -40.88 45.24 7.45
N PRO A 25 -40.88 44.80 8.74
CA PRO A 25 -39.92 45.40 9.69
C PRO A 25 -39.48 44.60 10.97
N ALA A 26 -38.19 44.76 11.30
CA ALA A 26 -37.50 44.91 12.59
C ALA A 26 -38.11 44.59 14.00
N ALA A 27 -37.32 43.92 14.87
CA ALA A 27 -37.02 44.24 16.30
C ALA A 27 -36.11 43.17 16.97
N LYS A 28 -35.35 43.35 18.09
CA LYS A 28 -34.53 44.45 18.66
C LYS A 28 -33.74 43.91 19.91
N ARG A 29 -32.41 44.11 19.98
CA ARG A 29 -31.50 44.22 21.18
C ARG A 29 -31.48 43.14 22.30
N ALA A 30 -30.25 42.72 22.66
CA ALA A 30 -29.75 42.62 24.06
C ALA A 30 -28.18 42.63 24.09
N ARG A 31 -27.55 42.67 25.28
CA ARG A 31 -26.07 42.74 25.50
C ARG A 31 -25.58 41.70 26.53
N CYS A 32 -24.25 41.51 26.54
CA CYS A 32 -23.32 40.93 27.55
C CYS A 32 -23.84 40.66 28.98
N GLY A 33 -23.33 39.68 29.76
CA GLY A 33 -22.22 38.73 29.54
C GLY A 33 -21.66 38.19 30.89
N VAL A 34 -20.46 37.58 30.88
CA VAL A 34 -19.61 37.14 32.04
C VAL A 34 -19.80 35.71 32.60
N SER A 35 -18.76 34.89 32.36
CA SER A 35 -18.13 33.85 33.21
C SER A 35 -18.94 32.70 33.86
N ALA A 36 -18.75 31.50 33.31
CA ALA A 36 -18.60 30.26 34.08
C ALA A 36 -17.42 29.45 33.51
N SER A 37 -16.69 28.72 34.34
CA SER A 37 -15.42 28.07 33.98
C SER A 37 -15.60 26.89 32.99
N PRO A 38 -14.63 26.64 32.08
CA PRO A 38 -14.62 25.41 31.28
C PRO A 38 -14.26 24.18 32.15
N PRO A 39 -14.81 22.99 31.85
CA PRO A 39 -14.31 21.73 32.40
C PRO A 39 -12.89 21.43 31.86
N PRO A 40 -12.12 20.55 32.52
CA PRO A 40 -10.76 20.22 32.09
C PRO A 40 -10.74 19.55 30.72
N LEU A 41 -9.66 19.79 29.97
CA LEU A 41 -9.39 19.15 28.68
C LEU A 41 -9.03 17.67 28.88
N THR A 42 -10.03 16.80 29.01
CA THR A 42 -9.86 15.41 28.57
C THR A 42 -9.58 15.45 27.07
N TRP A 43 -8.40 14.96 26.65
CA TRP A 43 -8.15 14.69 25.24
C TRP A 43 -9.28 13.80 24.69
N PRO A 44 -9.68 13.97 23.43
CA PRO A 44 -10.56 13.00 22.80
C PRO A 44 -9.82 11.65 22.79
N ARG A 45 -10.34 10.65 23.52
CA ARG A 45 -10.05 9.25 23.17
C ARG A 45 -10.39 9.13 21.69
N THR A 46 -9.41 8.76 20.88
CA THR A 46 -9.58 8.59 19.43
C THR A 46 -10.37 7.31 19.21
N ALA A 47 -11.70 7.43 19.35
CA ALA A 47 -12.66 6.34 19.26
C ALA A 47 -12.33 5.46 18.06
N ALA A 48 -12.11 4.17 18.33
CA ALA A 48 -11.64 3.20 17.34
C ALA A 48 -12.53 3.24 16.09
N ASN A 49 -11.92 3.50 14.93
CA ASN A 49 -12.67 3.61 13.67
C ASN A 49 -13.40 2.28 13.40
N PRO A 50 -14.75 2.25 13.39
CA PRO A 50 -15.50 1.00 13.32
C PRO A 50 -15.25 0.23 12.01
N ALA A 51 -14.83 0.91 10.94
CA ALA A 51 -14.43 0.25 9.70
C ALA A 51 -13.13 -0.56 9.85
N PHE A 52 -12.17 -0.07 10.66
CA PHE A 52 -10.91 -0.78 10.94
C PHE A 52 -11.13 -1.90 11.96
N VAL A 53 -11.95 -1.68 13.00
CA VAL A 53 -12.35 -2.74 13.93
C VAL A 53 -13.04 -3.90 13.18
N ALA A 54 -13.96 -3.59 12.26
CA ALA A 54 -14.60 -4.60 11.41
C ALA A 54 -13.59 -5.36 10.54
N ALA A 55 -12.68 -4.65 9.83
CA ALA A 55 -11.65 -5.27 9.00
C ALA A 55 -10.72 -6.21 9.79
N LEU A 56 -10.26 -5.78 10.97
CA LEU A 56 -9.41 -6.58 11.85
C LEU A 56 -10.17 -7.79 12.44
N SER A 57 -11.45 -7.63 12.79
CA SER A 57 -12.26 -8.76 13.29
C SER A 57 -12.47 -9.86 12.25
N ALA A 58 -12.56 -9.50 10.97
CA ALA A 58 -12.60 -10.46 9.86
C ALA A 58 -11.24 -11.14 9.59
N GLN A 59 -10.13 -10.46 9.88
CA GLN A 59 -8.77 -10.97 9.67
C GLN A 59 -8.23 -11.78 10.86
N PHE A 60 -8.75 -11.56 12.06
CA PHE A 60 -8.40 -12.28 13.29
C PHE A 60 -9.62 -12.86 14.03
N PRO A 61 -10.38 -13.83 13.46
CA PRO A 61 -11.63 -14.33 14.06
C PRO A 61 -11.50 -15.02 15.43
N SER A 62 -10.28 -15.37 15.83
CA SER A 62 -9.96 -16.00 17.12
C SER A 62 -9.58 -15.01 18.22
N MET A 63 -9.62 -13.70 17.96
CA MET A 63 -9.13 -12.65 18.87
C MET A 63 -10.30 -11.82 19.39
N SER A 64 -10.34 -11.49 20.69
CA SER A 64 -11.48 -10.74 21.23
C SER A 64 -11.48 -9.29 20.75
N LEU A 65 -12.69 -8.73 20.61
CA LEU A 65 -12.92 -7.36 20.14
C LEU A 65 -12.18 -6.32 21.02
N GLU A 66 -12.08 -6.58 22.32
CA GLU A 66 -11.37 -5.75 23.30
C GLU A 66 -9.86 -5.61 22.98
N TRP A 67 -9.20 -6.68 22.53
CA TRP A 67 -7.80 -6.61 22.10
C TRP A 67 -7.65 -5.86 20.77
N ILE A 68 -8.62 -6.01 19.86
CA ILE A 68 -8.63 -5.29 18.57
C ILE A 68 -8.84 -3.79 18.77
N GLU A 69 -9.82 -3.39 19.59
CA GLU A 69 -10.07 -1.99 19.93
C GLU A 69 -8.90 -1.37 20.68
N LYS A 70 -8.32 -2.10 21.65
CA LYS A 70 -7.12 -1.66 22.38
C LYS A 70 -5.92 -1.47 21.45
N ALA A 71 -5.64 -2.43 20.57
CA ALA A 71 -4.55 -2.31 19.60
C ALA A 71 -4.75 -1.13 18.63
N LEU A 72 -6.01 -0.77 18.32
CA LEU A 72 -6.34 0.38 17.49
C LEU A 72 -6.24 1.73 18.26
N GLU A 73 -6.51 1.73 19.56
CA GLU A 73 -6.26 2.89 20.44
C GLU A 73 -4.74 3.10 20.66
N GLU A 74 -3.98 2.02 20.84
CA GLU A 74 -2.51 2.05 20.97
C GLU A 74 -1.80 2.35 19.63
N SER A 75 -2.35 1.96 18.47
CA SER A 75 -1.81 2.31 17.15
C SER A 75 -2.22 3.70 16.65
N GLY A 76 -3.07 4.44 17.39
CA GLY A 76 -3.57 5.75 16.96
C GLY A 76 -4.46 5.69 15.72
N ASN A 77 -5.20 4.60 15.52
CA ASN A 77 -5.98 4.29 14.32
C ASN A 77 -5.17 4.01 13.04
N ASP A 78 -3.87 3.71 13.12
CA ASP A 78 -3.18 3.06 12.00
C ASP A 78 -3.49 1.56 11.96
N LEU A 79 -4.01 1.09 10.82
CA LEU A 79 -4.36 -0.31 10.57
C LEU A 79 -3.10 -1.17 10.44
N ASP A 80 -2.06 -0.66 9.79
CA ASP A 80 -0.84 -1.42 9.49
C ASP A 80 -0.03 -1.71 10.77
N SER A 81 0.01 -0.75 11.71
CA SER A 81 0.60 -0.91 13.03
C SER A 81 -0.28 -1.72 13.98
N ALA A 82 -1.61 -1.62 13.89
CA ALA A 82 -2.52 -2.50 14.65
C ALA A 82 -2.36 -3.98 14.25
N ILE A 83 -2.27 -4.29 12.95
CA ILE A 83 -1.99 -5.64 12.44
C ILE A 83 -0.67 -6.17 13.02
N LYS A 84 0.40 -5.36 13.00
CA LYS A 84 1.71 -5.75 13.55
C LYS A 84 1.66 -5.99 15.06
N GLY A 85 0.95 -5.15 15.82
CA GLY A 85 0.74 -5.34 17.26
C GLY A 85 -0.02 -6.62 17.59
N LEU A 86 -1.15 -6.86 16.92
CA LEU A 86 -1.96 -8.08 17.10
C LEU A 86 -1.20 -9.36 16.71
N LEU A 87 -0.42 -9.31 15.62
CA LEU A 87 0.46 -10.42 15.23
C LEU A 87 1.57 -10.67 16.27
N ASN A 88 2.19 -9.62 16.82
CA ASN A 88 3.19 -9.77 17.87
C ASN A 88 2.59 -10.41 19.13
N LEU A 89 1.43 -9.91 19.60
CA LEU A 89 0.71 -10.49 20.75
C LEU A 89 0.34 -11.97 20.54
N ASN A 90 -0.01 -12.36 19.32
CA ASN A 90 -0.33 -13.74 18.97
C ASN A 90 0.94 -14.63 18.96
N LEU A 91 2.03 -14.15 18.37
CA LEU A 91 3.35 -14.83 18.41
C LEU A 91 3.90 -14.94 19.84
N GLU A 92 3.72 -13.92 20.67
CA GLU A 92 4.18 -13.84 22.05
C GLU A 92 3.31 -14.71 22.97
N SER A 93 2.01 -14.84 22.67
CA SER A 93 1.13 -15.86 23.26
C SER A 93 1.60 -17.29 22.93
N VAL A 94 2.04 -17.55 21.70
CA VAL A 94 2.62 -18.85 21.29
C VAL A 94 3.99 -19.08 21.93
N ALA A 95 4.81 -18.05 22.11
CA ALA A 95 6.13 -18.15 22.75
C ALA A 95 6.03 -18.43 24.25
N ASN A 96 5.12 -17.75 24.96
CA ASN A 96 4.90 -17.91 26.40
C ASN A 96 4.26 -19.26 26.79
N ASN A 97 3.93 -20.12 25.83
CA ASN A 97 3.46 -21.50 26.03
C ASN A 97 4.50 -22.55 25.59
N ARG A 98 5.79 -22.20 25.48
CA ARG A 98 6.88 -23.16 25.24
C ARG A 98 7.75 -23.33 26.47
N ASP A 99 7.73 -24.54 27.04
CA ASP A 99 8.68 -24.96 28.07
C ASP A 99 10.13 -24.87 27.55
N PRO A 100 11.09 -24.39 28.36
CA PRO A 100 12.47 -24.15 27.93
C PRO A 100 13.30 -25.45 27.96
N ALA A 101 13.11 -26.33 26.96
CA ALA A 101 13.82 -27.61 26.88
C ALA A 101 14.19 -28.04 25.45
N CYS A 102 15.22 -27.41 24.86
CA CYS A 102 16.40 -28.11 24.31
C CYS A 102 17.42 -27.15 23.68
N GLU A 103 18.67 -27.21 24.15
CA GLU A 103 19.84 -26.64 23.48
C GLU A 103 20.24 -27.47 22.23
N PRO A 104 20.95 -26.88 21.24
CA PRO A 104 21.32 -27.57 20.00
C PRO A 104 22.58 -28.43 20.15
N LEU A 105 22.65 -29.54 19.42
CA LEU A 105 23.88 -30.33 19.27
C LEU A 105 24.23 -30.56 17.79
N GLN A 106 25.42 -30.13 17.41
CA GLN A 106 26.07 -30.43 16.14
C GLN A 106 26.92 -31.70 16.29
N VAL A 107 26.87 -32.62 15.31
CA VAL A 107 27.90 -33.65 15.10
C VAL A 107 28.10 -33.86 13.59
N THR A 108 29.34 -34.15 13.17
CA THR A 108 29.82 -34.29 11.79
C THR A 108 30.15 -35.75 11.43
N THR A 109 30.91 -35.97 10.33
CA THR A 109 31.66 -37.21 9.98
C THR A 109 30.79 -38.30 9.33
N GLU A 110 30.93 -38.75 8.07
CA GLU A 110 32.07 -39.14 7.17
C GLU A 110 32.48 -40.64 7.23
N VAL A 111 33.15 -41.13 6.16
CA VAL A 111 33.75 -42.48 5.91
C VAL A 111 32.75 -43.60 5.51
N GLN A 112 32.52 -43.98 4.23
CA GLN A 112 33.40 -44.51 3.13
C GLN A 112 33.92 -45.96 3.32
N LEU A 113 34.12 -46.69 2.19
CA LEU A 113 34.72 -48.04 1.96
C LEU A 113 33.68 -49.20 1.84
N SER A 114 33.56 -49.96 0.74
CA SER A 114 34.45 -50.91 -0.01
C SER A 114 34.30 -52.38 0.48
N ALA A 115 34.40 -53.45 -0.33
CA ALA A 115 34.38 -53.69 -1.79
C ALA A 115 34.28 -55.22 -2.11
N GLU A 116 33.99 -55.60 -3.37
CA GLU A 116 34.23 -56.93 -4.00
C GLU A 116 33.58 -58.19 -3.35
N ASP A 117 33.82 -59.44 -3.78
CA ASP A 117 33.29 -60.16 -4.99
C ASP A 117 33.31 -61.71 -4.66
N VAL A 118 33.02 -62.77 -5.44
CA VAL A 118 32.75 -63.02 -6.88
C VAL A 118 32.02 -64.38 -7.12
N SER A 119 31.24 -64.49 -8.22
CA SER A 119 30.80 -65.74 -8.92
C SER A 119 29.79 -66.73 -8.27
N GLY A 120 29.01 -67.42 -9.13
CA GLY A 120 28.17 -68.58 -8.79
C GLY A 120 26.90 -68.68 -9.66
N GLY A 121 26.78 -69.70 -10.52
CA GLY A 121 25.75 -69.72 -11.58
C GLY A 121 24.83 -70.95 -11.65
N ASP A 122 23.61 -70.67 -12.14
CA ASP A 122 22.60 -71.52 -12.79
C ASP A 122 21.82 -72.61 -12.00
N GLY A 123 20.49 -72.57 -12.20
CA GLY A 123 19.71 -73.76 -12.60
C GLY A 123 19.08 -74.68 -11.56
N VAL A 124 17.88 -74.34 -11.06
CA VAL A 124 16.71 -75.25 -10.89
C VAL A 124 15.43 -74.41 -10.72
N SER A 125 14.26 -74.95 -11.06
CA SER A 125 13.02 -74.19 -11.31
C SER A 125 11.81 -74.62 -10.45
N VAL A 126 10.82 -73.70 -10.32
CA VAL A 126 9.40 -73.94 -9.91
C VAL A 126 9.16 -74.21 -8.40
N PRO A 127 8.02 -73.80 -7.78
CA PRO A 127 6.89 -72.98 -8.26
C PRO A 127 6.74 -71.61 -7.57
N SER A 128 5.77 -70.82 -8.05
CA SER A 128 5.34 -69.55 -7.47
C SER A 128 4.76 -69.64 -6.06
N GLU A 129 5.03 -68.62 -5.25
CA GLU A 129 4.03 -68.07 -4.31
C GLU A 129 3.86 -66.58 -4.62
N SER A 130 2.62 -66.09 -4.62
CA SER A 130 2.26 -64.81 -5.23
C SER A 130 2.57 -63.62 -4.33
N VAL A 131 3.64 -62.87 -4.64
CA VAL A 131 3.77 -61.47 -4.20
C VAL A 131 2.93 -60.59 -5.12
N PRO A 132 1.88 -59.90 -4.63
CA PRO A 132 1.09 -59.01 -5.46
C PRO A 132 1.87 -57.71 -5.70
N CYS A 133 2.54 -57.58 -6.85
CA CYS A 133 2.97 -56.28 -7.36
C CYS A 133 1.74 -55.49 -7.83
N SER A 134 0.98 -54.95 -6.88
CA SER A 134 -0.09 -53.98 -7.12
C SER A 134 0.41 -52.58 -6.78
N ASN A 135 0.55 -51.73 -7.80
CA ASN A 135 1.19 -50.42 -7.72
C ASN A 135 0.30 -49.33 -7.09
N ASN A 136 -0.37 -49.66 -5.99
CA ASN A 136 -1.14 -48.72 -5.17
C ASN A 136 -0.65 -48.88 -3.74
N PHE A 137 0.42 -48.17 -3.38
CA PHE A 137 0.82 -48.06 -1.98
C PHE A 137 -0.26 -47.31 -1.20
N PRO A 138 -0.54 -47.69 0.05
CA PRO A 138 -1.45 -46.93 0.90
C PRO A 138 -1.01 -45.45 0.94
N SER A 139 -1.92 -44.56 0.56
CA SER A 139 -1.66 -43.14 0.37
C SER A 139 -1.90 -42.33 1.65
N ASN A 140 -2.64 -42.91 2.61
CA ASN A 140 -3.00 -42.24 3.85
C ASN A 140 -2.69 -43.07 5.10
N GLY A 141 -2.48 -42.41 6.24
CA GLY A 141 -2.01 -43.08 7.48
C GLY A 141 -2.92 -44.18 8.01
N SER A 142 -4.26 -44.03 7.85
CA SER A 142 -5.24 -45.06 8.25
C SER A 142 -5.04 -46.36 7.47
N GLU A 143 -4.81 -46.27 6.17
CA GLU A 143 -4.68 -47.41 5.27
C GLU A 143 -3.43 -48.25 5.59
N TRP A 144 -2.33 -47.61 6.02
CA TRP A 144 -1.15 -48.31 6.54
C TRP A 144 -1.42 -49.01 7.88
N VAL A 145 -2.17 -48.39 8.78
CA VAL A 145 -2.56 -48.99 10.07
C VAL A 145 -3.50 -50.17 9.85
N GLU A 146 -4.49 -50.05 8.97
CA GLU A 146 -5.42 -51.12 8.60
C GLU A 146 -4.69 -52.29 7.95
N LEU A 147 -3.76 -52.04 7.02
CA LEU A 147 -2.94 -53.08 6.39
C LEU A 147 -2.02 -53.78 7.39
N LEU A 148 -1.40 -53.04 8.31
CA LEU A 148 -0.57 -53.60 9.38
C LEU A 148 -1.40 -54.46 10.35
N VAL A 149 -2.54 -53.97 10.81
CA VAL A 149 -3.44 -54.71 11.72
C VAL A 149 -3.96 -55.97 11.04
N ASN A 150 -4.38 -55.88 9.77
CA ASN A 150 -4.83 -57.03 8.98
C ASN A 150 -3.75 -58.11 8.87
N GLU A 151 -2.52 -57.76 8.48
CA GLU A 151 -1.39 -58.69 8.43
C GLU A 151 -1.05 -59.30 9.79
N MET A 152 -1.14 -58.53 10.88
CA MET A 152 -0.97 -59.06 12.24
C MET A 152 -2.10 -60.02 12.66
N THR A 153 -3.36 -59.75 12.28
CA THR A 153 -4.50 -60.63 12.62
C THR A 153 -4.54 -61.93 11.83
N ASN A 154 -3.95 -61.97 10.63
CA ASN A 154 -3.85 -63.18 9.81
C ASN A 154 -2.59 -64.02 10.10
N ALA A 155 -1.75 -63.60 11.06
CA ALA A 155 -0.51 -64.29 11.39
C ALA A 155 -0.74 -65.59 12.19
N SER A 156 -0.07 -66.67 11.79
CA SER A 156 -0.20 -67.99 12.43
C SER A 156 0.64 -68.15 13.72
N SER A 157 1.52 -67.19 14.03
CA SER A 157 2.28 -67.16 15.28
C SER A 157 2.79 -65.76 15.59
N ILE A 158 3.24 -65.53 16.84
CA ILE A 158 3.87 -64.25 17.24
C ILE A 158 5.15 -63.92 16.45
N ASN A 159 5.86 -64.93 15.92
CA ASN A 159 7.06 -64.73 15.12
C ASN A 159 6.71 -64.41 13.65
N ASP A 160 5.66 -65.03 13.12
CA ASP A 160 5.07 -64.71 11.82
C ASP A 160 4.52 -63.27 11.83
N ALA A 161 3.78 -62.87 12.89
CA ALA A 161 3.28 -61.51 13.07
C ALA A 161 4.40 -60.47 13.09
N LYS A 162 5.54 -60.76 13.73
CA LYS A 162 6.73 -59.89 13.72
C LYS A 162 7.36 -59.80 12.33
N ALA A 163 7.49 -60.91 11.61
CA ALA A 163 8.05 -60.92 10.26
C ALA A 163 7.18 -60.10 9.29
N ARG A 164 5.85 -60.27 9.34
CA ARG A 164 4.87 -59.48 8.59
C ARG A 164 4.94 -58.00 8.94
N THR A 165 4.94 -57.67 10.24
CA THR A 165 5.09 -56.29 10.74
C THR A 165 6.37 -55.64 10.21
N SER A 166 7.51 -56.35 10.30
CA SER A 166 8.79 -55.85 9.79
C SER A 166 8.74 -55.58 8.28
N ARG A 167 8.12 -56.46 7.49
CA ARG A 167 7.96 -56.28 6.04
C ARG A 167 7.04 -55.12 5.69
N VAL A 168 5.94 -54.92 6.43
CA VAL A 168 5.04 -53.77 6.24
C VAL A 168 5.76 -52.46 6.56
N LEU A 169 6.52 -52.41 7.66
CA LEU A 169 7.28 -51.22 8.05
C LEU A 169 8.44 -50.91 7.08
N GLU A 170 9.14 -51.92 6.57
CA GLU A 170 10.20 -51.74 5.55
C GLU A 170 9.63 -51.19 4.22
N VAL A 171 8.41 -51.60 3.85
CA VAL A 171 7.72 -51.08 2.67
C VAL A 171 7.18 -49.66 2.92
N PHE A 172 6.68 -49.36 4.13
CA PHE A 172 6.32 -48.01 4.55
C PHE A 172 7.51 -47.06 4.54
N GLU A 173 8.67 -47.47 5.06
CA GLU A 173 9.90 -46.67 5.05
C GLU A 173 10.30 -46.31 3.61
N LYS A 174 10.31 -47.28 2.69
CA LYS A 174 10.60 -47.03 1.27
C LYS A 174 9.57 -46.09 0.62
N ALA A 175 8.29 -46.22 0.96
CA ALA A 175 7.25 -45.29 0.50
C ALA A 175 7.49 -43.86 1.02
N VAL A 176 7.77 -43.69 2.32
CA VAL A 176 8.05 -42.38 2.93
C VAL A 176 9.34 -41.76 2.37
N VAL A 177 10.43 -42.51 2.26
CA VAL A 177 11.71 -42.03 1.70
C VAL A 177 11.54 -41.60 0.24
N SER A 178 10.82 -42.37 -0.57
CA SER A 178 10.56 -42.00 -1.97
C SER A 178 9.64 -40.76 -2.09
N HIS A 179 8.60 -40.65 -1.26
CA HIS A 179 7.74 -39.47 -1.19
C HIS A 179 8.52 -38.22 -0.76
N VAL A 180 9.31 -38.28 0.32
CA VAL A 180 10.11 -37.15 0.80
C VAL A 180 11.16 -36.73 -0.23
N ASN A 181 11.83 -37.66 -0.89
CA ASN A 181 12.88 -37.36 -1.87
C ASN A 181 12.35 -36.81 -3.21
N VAL A 182 11.06 -36.98 -3.53
CA VAL A 182 10.45 -36.49 -4.78
C VAL A 182 9.48 -35.33 -4.54
N GLN A 183 8.50 -35.51 -3.66
CA GLN A 183 7.39 -34.57 -3.50
C GLN A 183 7.79 -33.30 -2.75
N ALA A 184 8.61 -33.41 -1.69
CA ALA A 184 9.06 -32.24 -0.94
C ALA A 184 9.89 -31.26 -1.79
N PRO A 185 10.97 -31.68 -2.48
CA PRO A 185 11.73 -30.76 -3.33
C PRO A 185 10.90 -30.24 -4.51
N HIS A 186 9.99 -31.03 -5.09
CA HIS A 186 9.07 -30.54 -6.13
C HIS A 186 8.18 -29.41 -5.61
N CYS A 187 7.51 -29.60 -4.48
CA CYS A 187 6.62 -28.61 -3.89
C CYS A 187 7.35 -27.30 -3.57
N PHE A 188 8.53 -27.38 -2.95
CA PHE A 188 9.35 -26.19 -2.69
C PHE A 188 9.87 -25.54 -3.98
N GLN A 189 10.22 -26.30 -5.02
CA GLN A 189 10.66 -25.77 -6.30
C GLN A 189 9.52 -25.03 -7.04
N GLU A 190 8.30 -25.55 -6.99
CA GLU A 190 7.11 -24.95 -7.58
C GLU A 190 6.75 -23.62 -6.88
N GLU A 191 6.68 -23.62 -5.55
CA GLU A 191 6.48 -22.40 -4.75
C GLU A 191 7.58 -21.36 -5.03
N ASN A 192 8.84 -21.79 -5.07
CA ASN A 192 9.97 -20.91 -5.36
C ASN A 192 9.91 -20.31 -6.78
N ALA A 193 9.40 -21.04 -7.76
CA ALA A 193 9.17 -20.54 -9.11
C ALA A 193 8.04 -19.49 -9.15
N VAL A 194 6.93 -19.73 -8.43
CA VAL A 194 5.82 -18.75 -8.30
C VAL A 194 6.31 -17.47 -7.62
N LEU A 195 7.04 -17.58 -6.51
CA LEU A 195 7.59 -16.43 -5.79
C LEU A 195 8.59 -15.62 -6.64
N LYS A 196 9.45 -16.28 -7.43
CA LYS A 196 10.33 -15.62 -8.42
C LYS A 196 9.52 -14.86 -9.46
N GLY A 197 8.49 -15.47 -10.04
CA GLY A 197 7.62 -14.81 -11.02
C GLY A 197 6.90 -13.57 -10.47
N GLN A 198 6.49 -13.60 -9.19
CA GLN A 198 5.93 -12.44 -8.49
C GLN A 198 6.98 -11.32 -8.31
N ILE A 199 8.20 -11.65 -7.85
CA ILE A 199 9.31 -10.69 -7.68
C ILE A 199 9.70 -10.05 -9.00
N GLU A 200 9.74 -10.83 -10.09
CA GLU A 200 9.98 -10.32 -11.44
C GLU A 200 8.86 -9.39 -11.93
N SER A 201 7.59 -9.69 -11.63
CA SER A 201 6.49 -8.78 -11.97
C SER A 201 6.56 -7.48 -11.20
N LEU A 202 6.66 -7.54 -9.86
CA LEU A 202 6.82 -6.35 -9.03
C LEU A 202 8.05 -5.52 -9.44
N THR A 203 9.11 -6.17 -9.95
CA THR A 203 10.27 -5.48 -10.51
C THR A 203 9.94 -4.78 -11.83
N ARG A 204 9.26 -5.43 -12.78
CA ARG A 204 8.76 -4.81 -14.02
C ARG A 204 7.85 -3.62 -13.69
N ASP A 205 6.87 -3.81 -12.83
CA ASP A 205 5.86 -2.82 -12.48
C ASP A 205 6.49 -1.60 -11.77
N LYS A 206 7.49 -1.82 -10.91
CA LYS A 206 8.32 -0.75 -10.33
C LYS A 206 9.08 0.04 -11.40
N THR A 207 9.58 -0.58 -12.47
CA THR A 207 10.24 0.16 -13.57
C THR A 207 9.24 0.97 -14.41
N ILE A 208 8.04 0.46 -14.62
CA ILE A 208 6.94 1.19 -15.30
C ILE A 208 6.55 2.41 -14.46
N LEU A 209 6.33 2.24 -13.15
CA LEU A 209 6.00 3.33 -12.23
C LEU A 209 7.10 4.40 -12.17
N LYS A 210 8.39 4.00 -12.14
CA LYS A 210 9.51 4.95 -12.22
C LYS A 210 9.53 5.75 -13.52
N ARG A 211 9.23 5.13 -14.67
CA ARG A 211 9.13 5.82 -15.97
C ARG A 211 7.94 6.79 -15.98
N ALA A 212 6.78 6.36 -15.50
CA ALA A 212 5.59 7.21 -15.41
C ALA A 212 5.82 8.43 -14.50
N PHE A 213 6.46 8.24 -13.34
CA PHE A 213 6.83 9.33 -12.44
C PHE A 213 7.80 10.33 -13.07
N ALA A 214 8.83 9.84 -13.79
CA ALA A 214 9.76 10.72 -14.50
C ALA A 214 9.06 11.59 -15.56
N ILE A 215 8.17 11.00 -16.37
CA ILE A 215 7.37 11.71 -17.37
C ILE A 215 6.43 12.75 -16.69
N GLN A 216 5.87 12.42 -15.54
CA GLN A 216 5.00 13.34 -14.80
C GLN A 216 5.78 14.51 -14.19
N LEU A 217 7.00 14.28 -13.71
CA LEU A 217 7.89 15.32 -13.19
C LEU A 217 8.38 16.27 -14.32
N GLU A 218 8.71 15.71 -15.48
CA GLU A 218 9.06 16.48 -16.68
C GLU A 218 7.90 17.40 -17.13
N ARG A 219 6.67 16.84 -17.22
CA ARG A 219 5.46 17.63 -17.50
C ARG A 219 5.20 18.72 -16.47
N GLN A 220 5.40 18.44 -15.18
CA GLN A 220 5.22 19.45 -14.13
C GLN A 220 6.20 20.61 -14.31
N LYS A 221 7.49 20.31 -14.56
CA LYS A 221 8.49 21.34 -14.89
C LYS A 221 8.07 22.19 -16.08
N ASP A 222 7.59 21.56 -17.16
CA ASP A 222 7.13 22.28 -18.36
C ASP A 222 5.95 23.21 -18.06
N TYR A 223 5.00 22.79 -17.21
CA TYR A 223 3.92 23.66 -16.73
C TYR A 223 4.42 24.82 -15.86
N ASP A 224 5.37 24.55 -14.95
CA ASP A 224 5.94 25.58 -14.07
C ASP A 224 6.76 26.62 -14.86
N GLU A 225 7.44 26.21 -15.93
CA GLU A 225 8.18 27.07 -16.86
C GLU A 225 7.22 27.92 -17.72
N LYS A 226 6.17 27.31 -18.29
CA LYS A 226 5.12 28.03 -19.03
C LYS A 226 4.32 29.01 -18.16
N ASN A 227 4.14 28.71 -16.87
CA ASN A 227 3.51 29.61 -15.90
C ASN A 227 4.41 30.83 -15.60
N GLN A 228 5.74 30.67 -15.57
CA GLN A 228 6.68 31.80 -15.46
C GLN A 228 6.68 32.68 -16.72
N GLU A 229 6.69 32.07 -17.91
CA GLU A 229 6.53 32.80 -19.18
C GLU A 229 5.22 33.61 -19.21
N LEU A 230 4.11 33.00 -18.77
CA LEU A 230 2.79 33.65 -18.71
C LEU A 230 2.78 34.84 -17.74
N GLN A 231 3.36 34.70 -16.54
CA GLN A 231 3.44 35.79 -15.56
C GLN A 231 4.28 36.96 -16.09
N HIS A 232 5.41 36.67 -16.74
CA HIS A 232 6.25 37.68 -17.40
C HIS A 232 5.50 38.40 -18.54
N LEU A 233 4.76 37.66 -19.38
CA LEU A 233 3.94 38.25 -20.44
C LEU A 233 2.79 39.11 -19.89
N MET A 234 2.14 38.67 -18.81
CA MET A 234 1.12 39.47 -18.11
C MET A 234 1.70 40.80 -17.58
N GLN A 235 2.94 40.78 -17.06
CA GLN A 235 3.63 42.00 -16.63
C GLN A 235 3.92 42.95 -17.79
N GLN A 236 4.39 42.44 -18.93
CA GLN A 236 4.61 43.26 -20.13
C GLN A 236 3.30 43.85 -20.67
N VAL A 237 2.22 43.07 -20.72
CA VAL A 237 0.89 43.55 -21.15
C VAL A 237 0.39 44.68 -20.24
N ALA A 238 0.57 44.56 -18.91
CA ALA A 238 0.23 45.63 -17.98
C ALA A 238 1.06 46.91 -18.21
N GLN A 239 2.38 46.77 -18.47
CA GLN A 239 3.25 47.91 -18.79
C GLN A 239 2.83 48.62 -20.09
N TYR A 240 2.51 47.87 -21.14
CA TYR A 240 2.03 48.46 -22.40
C TYR A 240 0.65 49.14 -22.23
N GLN A 241 -0.26 48.57 -21.45
CA GLN A 241 -1.55 49.22 -21.13
C GLN A 241 -1.37 50.54 -20.37
N GLU A 242 -0.42 50.62 -19.44
CA GLU A 242 -0.08 51.87 -18.75
C GLU A 242 0.59 52.89 -19.68
N GLN A 243 1.50 52.45 -20.55
CA GLN A 243 2.14 53.30 -21.56
C GLN A 243 1.11 53.92 -22.52
N VAL A 244 0.15 53.13 -23.02
CA VAL A 244 -0.95 53.62 -23.86
C VAL A 244 -1.78 54.66 -23.12
N ARG A 245 -2.23 54.37 -21.89
CA ARG A 245 -3.02 55.30 -21.07
C ARG A 245 -2.29 56.63 -20.83
N ASN A 246 -0.98 56.58 -20.59
CA ASN A 246 -0.16 57.78 -20.42
C ASN A 246 -0.10 58.59 -21.74
N MET A 247 0.11 57.94 -22.88
CA MET A 247 0.11 58.61 -24.19
C MET A 247 -1.25 59.24 -24.54
N GLU A 248 -2.36 58.57 -24.21
CA GLU A 248 -3.72 59.09 -24.37
C GLU A 248 -3.96 60.35 -23.51
N LEU A 249 -3.57 60.31 -22.23
CA LEU A 249 -3.68 61.47 -21.32
C LEU A 249 -2.83 62.66 -21.79
N ASN A 250 -1.62 62.41 -22.28
CA ASN A 250 -0.76 63.46 -22.84
C ASN A 250 -1.35 64.06 -24.13
N ASN A 251 -1.89 63.22 -25.03
CA ASN A 251 -2.55 63.68 -26.25
C ASN A 251 -3.80 64.54 -25.95
N TYR A 252 -4.62 64.11 -24.99
CA TYR A 252 -5.77 64.89 -24.50
C TYR A 252 -5.35 66.24 -23.90
N SER A 253 -4.30 66.25 -23.07
CA SER A 253 -3.75 67.47 -22.46
C SER A 253 -3.28 68.48 -23.53
N LEU A 254 -2.47 68.00 -24.49
CA LEU A 254 -1.99 68.83 -25.62
C LEU A 254 -3.15 69.33 -26.50
N SER A 255 -4.14 68.49 -26.77
CA SER A 255 -5.34 68.86 -27.55
C SER A 255 -6.19 69.93 -26.86
N MET A 256 -6.30 69.87 -25.53
CA MET A 256 -6.96 70.89 -24.72
C MET A 256 -6.17 72.21 -24.70
N GLN A 257 -4.85 72.15 -24.51
CA GLN A 257 -3.97 73.33 -24.55
C GLN A 257 -4.00 74.02 -25.92
N LEU A 258 -3.96 73.24 -27.02
CA LEU A 258 -4.05 73.77 -28.38
C LEU A 258 -5.39 74.48 -28.62
N ARG A 259 -6.51 73.89 -28.19
CA ARG A 259 -7.84 74.51 -28.28
C ARG A 259 -7.92 75.80 -27.45
N GLN A 260 -7.36 75.79 -26.25
CA GLN A 260 -7.32 76.97 -25.39
C GLN A 260 -6.49 78.10 -26.04
N ALA A 261 -5.32 77.78 -26.61
CA ALA A 261 -4.49 78.74 -27.34
C ALA A 261 -5.23 79.37 -28.53
N GLN A 262 -5.92 78.54 -29.34
CA GLN A 262 -6.74 78.99 -30.48
C GLN A 262 -7.93 79.87 -30.06
N GLN A 263 -8.50 79.63 -28.87
CA GLN A 263 -9.59 80.45 -28.33
C GLN A 263 -9.08 81.75 -27.68
N SER A 264 -7.88 81.73 -27.07
CA SER A 264 -7.24 82.94 -26.53
C SER A 264 -6.57 83.81 -27.59
N SER A 265 -6.29 83.28 -28.79
CA SER A 265 -5.73 84.04 -29.91
C SER A 265 -6.79 84.91 -30.60
N SER A 266 -7.48 85.76 -29.84
CA SER A 266 -8.42 86.77 -30.34
C SER A 266 -7.68 87.97 -30.95
N ILE A 267 -6.81 87.73 -31.92
CA ILE A 267 -6.09 88.76 -32.70
C ILE A 267 -6.72 88.83 -34.09
N PRO A 268 -7.50 89.87 -34.41
CA PRO A 268 -8.09 90.01 -35.74
C PRO A 268 -7.02 90.23 -36.82
N GLY A 269 -6.94 89.30 -37.77
CA GLY A 269 -6.47 89.55 -39.13
C GLY A 269 -5.07 90.15 -39.31
N ARG A 270 -4.02 89.45 -38.87
CA ARG A 270 -2.64 89.68 -39.36
C ARG A 270 -1.93 88.38 -39.75
N PHE A 271 -2.44 87.74 -40.80
CA PHE A 271 -1.56 87.02 -41.72
C PHE A 271 -0.77 88.08 -42.50
N ASN A 272 0.55 87.92 -42.60
CA ASN A 272 1.34 88.70 -43.55
C ASN A 272 1.21 88.03 -44.92
N PRO A 273 0.69 88.71 -45.97
CA PRO A 273 0.94 88.29 -47.33
C PRO A 273 2.43 88.52 -47.68
N ASP A 274 2.91 87.77 -48.66
CA ASP A 274 4.19 87.96 -49.37
C ASP A 274 5.46 88.06 -48.51
N VAL A 275 6.03 86.90 -48.20
CA VAL A 275 7.49 86.72 -48.21
C VAL A 275 7.80 85.63 -49.24
N PHE A 276 8.65 85.95 -50.21
CA PHE A 276 9.11 85.08 -51.30
C PHE A 276 10.26 84.18 -50.85
#